data_AF-A0A538C8B5-F1
#
_entry.id   AF-A0A538C8B5-F1
#
_cell.length_a   1.000
_cell.length_b   1.000
_cell.length_c   1.000
_cell.angle_alpha   90.00
_cell.angle_beta   90.00
_cell.angle_gamma   90.00
#
_symmetry.space_group_name_H-M   'P 1'
#
loop_
_entity.id
_entity.type
_entity.pdbx_description
1 polymer ?
#
loop_
_entity_poly.entity_id
_entity_poly.type
_entity_poly.pdbx_seq_one_letter_code
_entity_poly.pdbx_strand_id
1 'polypeptide(L)' 'MARIIVMPDAKHLREGIAGTILYAEQVAPEHLDDLVSSEQILERLEGAVRDHRATVGAAI' A
#
# COMPACT_ATOMS: atom_id res chain seq x y z
N MET A 1 -14.23 -9.37 3.83
CA MET A 1 -13.06 -9.03 2.98
C MET A 1 -12.52 -7.68 3.40
N ALA A 2 -11.20 -7.57 3.50
CA ALA A 2 -10.51 -6.31 3.76
C ALA A 2 -9.83 -5.81 2.49
N ARG A 3 -9.63 -4.50 2.38
CA ARG A 3 -8.90 -3.87 1.28
C ARG A 3 -7.75 -3.07 1.84
N ILE A 4 -6.55 -3.33 1.35
CA ILE A 4 -5.35 -2.55 1.68
C ILE A 4 -5.12 -1.56 0.54
N ILE A 5 -4.88 -0.29 0.89
CA ILE A 5 -4.54 0.78 -0.05
C ILE A 5 -3.34 1.52 0.51
N VAL A 6 -2.26 1.62 -0.28
CA VAL A 6 -1.08 2.41 0.08
C VAL A 6 -0.99 3.63 -0.83
N MET A 7 -0.81 4.79 -0.20
CA MET A 7 -0.80 6.10 -0.86
C MET A 7 0.28 6.97 -0.20
N PRO A 8 0.99 7.85 -0.95
CA PRO A 8 2.03 8.71 -0.38
C PRO A 8 1.47 9.76 0.60
N ASP A 9 0.27 10.26 0.34
CA ASP A 9 -0.46 11.18 1.20
C ASP A 9 -1.90 10.71 1.41
N ALA A 10 -2.13 10.04 2.52
CA ALA A 10 -3.43 9.50 2.89
C ALA A 10 -4.26 10.49 3.74
N LYS A 11 -3.79 11.72 3.98
CA LYS A 11 -4.45 12.66 4.91
C LYS A 11 -5.86 13.04 4.48
N HIS A 12 -6.11 13.05 3.17
CA HIS A 12 -7.37 13.49 2.58
C HIS A 12 -8.22 12.37 1.97
N LEU A 13 -7.88 11.10 2.26
CA LEU A 13 -8.60 9.92 1.75
C LEU A 13 -10.09 9.94 2.13
N ARG A 14 -10.40 10.43 3.34
CA ARG A 14 -11.78 10.55 3.85
C ARG A 14 -12.58 11.67 3.19
N GLU A 15 -11.90 12.62 2.56
CA GLU A 15 -12.49 13.75 1.85
C GLU A 15 -12.74 13.42 0.36
N GLY A 16 -12.43 12.18 -0.07
CA GLY A 16 -12.61 11.73 -1.45
C GLY A 16 -11.55 12.26 -2.42
N ILE A 17 -10.45 12.83 -1.91
CA ILE A 17 -9.38 13.35 -2.76
C ILE A 17 -8.67 12.18 -3.45
N ALA A 18 -8.61 12.24 -4.77
CA ALA A 18 -7.86 11.30 -5.59
C ALA A 18 -6.36 11.51 -5.37
N GLY A 19 -5.70 10.51 -4.79
CA GLY A 19 -4.24 10.45 -4.69
C GLY A 19 -3.67 9.33 -5.54
N THR A 20 -2.36 9.35 -5.78
CA THR A 20 -1.66 8.25 -6.44
C THR A 20 -1.75 7.00 -5.57
N ILE A 21 -2.42 5.96 -6.07
CA ILE A 21 -2.41 4.64 -5.44
C ILE A 21 -1.08 3.97 -5.83
N LEU A 22 -0.25 3.68 -4.83
CA LEU A 22 0.98 2.91 -5.03
C LEU A 22 0.69 1.42 -5.05
N TYR A 23 -0.29 1.00 -4.25
CA TYR A 23 -0.67 -0.39 -4.09
C TYR A 23 -2.13 -0.52 -3.68
N ALA A 24 -2.83 -1.50 -4.25
CA ALA A 24 -4.16 -1.89 -3.81
C ALA A 24 -4.36 -3.40 -3.96
N GLU A 25 -4.76 -4.07 -2.89
CA GLU A 25 -5.04 -5.51 -2.87
C GLU A 25 -6.30 -5.80 -2.04
N GLN A 26 -7.05 -6.81 -2.44
CA GLN A 26 -8.09 -7.42 -1.62
C GLN A 26 -7.51 -8.62 -0.87
N VAL A 27 -7.72 -8.64 0.43
CA VAL A 27 -7.23 -9.70 1.32
C VAL A 27 -8.37 -10.28 2.14
N ALA A 28 -8.33 -11.60 2.32
CA ALA A 28 -9.21 -12.28 3.24
C ALA A 28 -8.84 -11.84 4.68
N PRO A 29 -9.80 -11.48 5.55
CA PRO A 29 -9.51 -11.02 6.91
C PRO A 29 -8.59 -11.98 7.69
N GLU A 30 -8.77 -13.28 7.50
CA GLU A 30 -7.95 -14.34 8.09
C GLU A 30 -6.45 -14.24 7.74
N HIS A 31 -6.10 -13.63 6.59
CA HIS A 31 -4.71 -13.40 6.20
C HIS A 31 -4.07 -12.20 6.91
N LEU A 32 -4.86 -11.35 7.57
CA LEU A 32 -4.36 -10.27 8.42
C LEU A 32 -4.09 -10.74 9.86
N ASP A 33 -4.76 -11.82 10.28
CA ASP A 33 -4.57 -12.41 11.61
C ASP A 33 -3.46 -13.47 11.61
N ASP A 34 -3.15 -14.05 10.44
CA ASP A 34 -2.02 -14.95 10.26
C ASP A 34 -0.69 -14.19 10.11
N LEU A 35 0.30 -14.55 10.93
CA LEU A 35 1.59 -13.85 10.98
C LEU A 35 2.36 -13.98 9.67
N VAL A 36 2.40 -15.18 9.07
CA VAL A 36 3.13 -15.43 7.83
C VAL A 36 2.53 -14.64 6.67
N SER A 37 1.20 -14.66 6.56
CA SER A 37 0.47 -13.89 5.56
C SER A 37 0.66 -12.38 5.75
N SER A 38 0.70 -11.92 7.01
CA SER A 38 0.97 -10.52 7.34
C SER A 38 2.35 -10.06 6.93
N GLU A 39 3.39 -10.87 7.16
CA GLU A 39 4.76 -10.57 6.70
C GLU A 39 4.84 -10.47 5.17
N GLN A 40 4.22 -11.40 4.45
CA GLN A 40 4.17 -11.37 2.98
C GLN A 40 3.41 -10.15 2.43
N ILE A 41 2.39 -9.69 3.16
CA ILE A 41 1.71 -8.43 2.83
C ILE A 41 2.69 -7.27 3.02
N LEU A 42 3.36 -7.18 4.17
CA LEU A 42 4.31 -6.09 4.47
C LEU A 42 5.45 -6.00 3.45
N GLU A 43 6.04 -7.12 3.04
CA GLU A 43 7.10 -7.16 2.02
C GLU A 43 6.61 -6.56 0.68
N ARG A 44 5.38 -6.90 0.27
CA ARG A 44 4.77 -6.34 -0.95
C ARG A 44 4.49 -4.84 -0.82
N LEU A 45 4.08 -4.39 0.36
CA LEU A 45 3.88 -2.96 0.64
C LEU A 45 5.20 -2.18 0.59
N GLU A 46 6.26 -2.72 1.21
CA GLU A 46 7.60 -2.11 1.18
C GLU A 46 8.12 -1.97 -0.24
N GLY A 47 7.97 -3.03 -1.05
CA GLY A 47 8.32 -3.00 -2.48
C GLY A 47 7.63 -1.87 -3.23
N ALA A 48 6.31 -1.73 -3.08
CA ALA A 48 5.55 -0.68 -3.75
C ALA A 48 6.01 0.75 -3.35
N VAL A 49 6.36 0.96 -2.07
CA VAL A 49 6.88 2.25 -1.60
C VAL A 49 8.29 2.51 -2.15
N ARG A 50 9.15 1.49 -2.18
CA ARG A 50 10.51 1.60 -2.70
C ARG A 50 10.53 1.94 -4.19
N ASP A 51 9.69 1.27 -4.98
CA ASP A 51 9.57 1.52 -6.42
C ASP A 51 9.09 2.94 -6.71
N HIS A 52 8.11 3.42 -5.93
CA HIS A 52 7.68 4.81 -6.02
C HIS A 52 8.81 5.80 -5.70
N ARG A 53 9.60 5.57 -4.64
CA ARG A 53 10.74 6.42 -4.30
C ARG A 53 11.83 6.40 -5.38
N ALA A 54 12.11 5.25 -5.98
CA ALA A 54 13.05 5.15 -7.09
C ALA A 54 12.57 5.97 -8.30
N THR A 55 11.27 5.93 -8.59
CA THR A 55 10.66 6.67 -9.70
C THR A 55 10.69 8.18 -9.47
N VAL A 56 10.35 8.65 -8.26
CA VAL A 56 10.36 10.09 -7.93
C VAL A 56 11.77 10.62 -7.75
N GLY A 57 12.69 9.84 -7.16
CA GLY A 57 14.09 10.22 -6.97
C GLY A 57 14.92 10.24 -8.26
N ALA A 58 14.52 9.50 -9.29
CA ALA A 58 15.15 9.55 -10.61
C ALA A 58 14.69 10.74 -11.47
N ALA A 59 13.64 11.46 -11.05
CA ALA A 59 13.07 12.59 -11.78
C ALA A 59 13.66 13.96 -11.37
N ILE A 60 14.75 13.96 -10.59
CA ILE A 60 15.41 15.16 -10.05
C ILE A 60 16.84 15.29 -10.60
#